data_AF-A0A938LVH9-F1
#
_entry.id   AF-A0A938LVH9-F1
#
_cell.length_a   1.000
_cell.length_b   1.000
_cell.length_c   1.000
_cell.angle_alpha   90.00
_cell.angle_beta   90.00
_cell.angle_gamma   90.00
#
_symmetry.space_group_name_H-M   'P 1'
#
loop_
_entity.id
_entity.type
_entity.pdbx_description
1 polymer ?
#
loop_
_entity_poly.entity_id
_entity_poly.type
_entity_poly.pdbx_seq_one_letter_code
_entity_poly.pdbx_strand_id
1 'polypeptide(L)'
;MRSYMLVLWIGLCAVSAALSNRCTAQEKIALAATQEQVGKYEKLELSLEVGRSYGNPFDPCEVEVNVRVTSPGGRSLVVPAFYGQDYERQDIQQGGRITAWYYPRGAGSWKARFAPTEIGVYTATASVRDRQGESTSAPLTFTCAASPRKGFLRAGTKDPRFLEFTEGEPFFAIGQNLAFIGATQHVTPIRAEQIFGKLAANGANFVRVWTCCLDWALAIEAQKSAWRRSWAKESPVVPLPGADGDPNARKCIRLHGDPGASLTASPSHAVGLRPKTRYAFAGRFKADGCRALRVQVGSNSWEIPTQPGGDSDWQTFRREFVSGDNERWLGRVTFSLVGAGTIWLDALSLKEAQGGPELLWEADVNRPIRGYYNPLDCFMLDQLLEAAERHGIYLMLCAITRDLYMNALSKVDSPEYRLAIADAKKFLRYAVARWGYSTSV
;
A
#
# COMPACT_ATOMS: atom_id res chain seq x y z
N MET A 1 -59.02 -38.84 -64.47
CA MET A 1 -59.29 -37.40 -64.26
C MET A 1 -59.98 -37.21 -62.93
N ARG A 2 -59.23 -36.93 -61.86
CA ARG A 2 -59.73 -36.40 -60.59
C ARG A 2 -58.64 -35.52 -59.97
N SER A 3 -58.97 -34.26 -59.81
CA SER A 3 -58.15 -33.21 -59.19
C SER A 3 -57.93 -33.50 -57.71
N TYR A 4 -56.73 -33.24 -57.20
CA TYR A 4 -56.46 -33.10 -55.78
C TYR A 4 -55.90 -31.70 -55.51
N MET A 5 -56.60 -30.98 -54.63
CA MET A 5 -56.23 -29.68 -54.07
C MET A 5 -54.90 -29.75 -53.30
N LEU A 6 -53.98 -28.84 -53.63
CA LEU A 6 -52.82 -28.51 -52.80
C LEU A 6 -53.26 -27.43 -51.78
N VAL A 7 -53.20 -27.74 -50.49
CA VAL A 7 -53.32 -26.76 -49.40
C VAL A 7 -51.90 -26.42 -48.96
N LEU A 8 -51.44 -25.21 -49.28
CA LEU A 8 -50.15 -24.68 -48.82
C LEU A 8 -50.36 -23.99 -47.46
N TRP A 9 -49.76 -24.53 -46.40
CA TRP A 9 -49.67 -23.85 -45.10
C TRP A 9 -48.53 -22.83 -45.13
N ILE A 10 -48.86 -21.55 -44.94
CA ILE A 10 -47.90 -20.45 -44.77
C ILE A 10 -47.48 -20.42 -43.30
N GLY A 11 -46.25 -20.84 -43.02
CA GLY A 11 -45.60 -20.63 -41.73
C GLY A 11 -44.85 -19.29 -41.73
N LEU A 12 -45.45 -18.25 -41.15
CA LEU A 12 -44.81 -16.95 -40.95
C LEU A 12 -43.92 -17.02 -39.69
N CYS A 13 -42.61 -17.22 -39.85
CA CYS A 13 -41.65 -17.09 -38.76
C CYS A 13 -41.35 -15.60 -38.52
N ALA A 14 -41.98 -15.01 -37.50
CA ALA A 14 -41.62 -13.69 -37.00
C ALA A 14 -40.30 -13.78 -36.21
N VAL A 15 -39.20 -13.32 -36.80
CA VAL A 15 -37.93 -13.09 -36.08
C VAL A 15 -38.05 -11.77 -35.33
N SER A 16 -38.43 -11.83 -34.06
CA SER A 16 -38.33 -10.70 -33.14
C SER A 16 -36.85 -10.50 -32.79
N ALA A 17 -36.19 -9.54 -33.44
CA ALA A 17 -34.90 -9.05 -33.01
C ALA A 17 -35.07 -8.29 -31.68
N ALA A 18 -34.92 -9.00 -30.56
CA ALA A 18 -34.74 -8.38 -29.27
C ALA A 18 -33.36 -7.71 -29.25
N LEU A 19 -33.31 -6.44 -29.62
CA LEU A 19 -32.21 -5.55 -29.27
C LEU A 19 -32.12 -5.53 -27.75
N SER A 20 -31.26 -6.40 -27.22
CA SER A 20 -30.83 -6.33 -25.84
C SER A 20 -30.04 -5.03 -25.72
N ASN A 21 -30.73 -3.95 -25.34
CA ASN A 21 -30.10 -2.81 -24.70
C ASN A 21 -29.43 -3.33 -23.44
N ARG A 22 -28.23 -3.89 -23.58
CA ARG A 22 -27.24 -3.86 -22.50
C ARG A 22 -26.88 -2.39 -22.38
N CYS A 23 -27.71 -1.66 -21.64
CA CYS A 23 -27.25 -0.51 -20.90
C CYS A 23 -26.18 -1.10 -19.99
N THR A 24 -24.92 -1.07 -20.44
CA THR A 24 -23.77 -1.22 -19.56
C THR A 24 -24.00 -0.18 -18.49
N ALA A 25 -24.42 -0.62 -17.30
CA ALA A 25 -24.43 0.22 -16.13
C ALA A 25 -23.04 0.84 -16.06
N GLN A 26 -22.95 2.13 -16.37
CA GLN A 26 -21.70 2.86 -16.29
C GLN A 26 -21.24 2.68 -14.85
N GLU A 27 -20.10 2.00 -14.66
CA GLU A 27 -19.56 1.73 -13.33
C GLU A 27 -19.46 3.07 -12.61
N LYS A 28 -20.35 3.25 -11.64
CA LYS A 28 -20.64 4.57 -11.10
C LYS A 28 -19.54 4.91 -10.12
N ILE A 29 -18.71 5.88 -10.47
CA ILE A 29 -17.76 6.45 -9.52
C ILE A 29 -18.56 7.21 -8.47
N ALA A 30 -18.31 6.91 -7.20
CA ALA A 30 -18.88 7.64 -6.08
C ALA A 30 -17.80 8.37 -5.30
N LEU A 31 -18.15 9.58 -4.86
CA LEU A 31 -17.34 10.43 -4.00
C LEU A 31 -18.13 10.69 -2.72
N ALA A 32 -17.51 10.47 -1.58
CA ALA A 32 -18.11 10.74 -0.28
C ALA A 32 -17.12 11.52 0.61
N ALA A 33 -17.63 12.44 1.42
CA ALA A 33 -16.86 13.08 2.48
C ALA A 33 -17.13 12.39 3.83
N THR A 34 -16.12 12.39 4.69
CA THR A 34 -16.26 11.97 6.09
C THR A 34 -17.07 12.97 6.93
N GLN A 35 -17.16 14.22 6.48
CA GLN A 35 -17.86 15.32 7.15
C GLN A 35 -18.35 16.36 6.14
N GLU A 36 -19.54 16.93 6.37
CA GLU A 36 -20.14 17.98 5.52
C GLU A 36 -19.63 19.38 5.86
N GLN A 37 -19.03 19.56 7.03
CA GLN A 37 -18.41 20.79 7.50
C GLN A 37 -16.99 20.50 8.00
N VAL A 38 -16.04 21.36 7.67
CA VAL A 38 -14.62 21.24 8.05
C VAL A 38 -14.06 22.64 8.36
N GLY A 39 -13.18 22.77 9.35
CA GLY A 39 -12.50 24.04 9.63
C GLY A 39 -11.48 24.40 8.54
N LYS A 40 -11.26 25.70 8.32
CA LYS A 40 -10.15 26.21 7.50
C LYS A 40 -8.84 25.55 7.94
N TYR A 41 -8.06 25.02 7.00
CA TYR A 41 -6.82 24.28 7.22
C TYR A 41 -6.92 22.95 7.97
N GLU A 42 -8.12 22.45 8.23
CA GLU A 42 -8.30 21.11 8.79
C GLU A 42 -8.41 20.05 7.69
N LYS A 43 -8.09 18.81 8.05
CA LYS A 43 -8.20 17.66 7.15
C LYS A 43 -9.66 17.42 6.77
N LEU A 44 -9.96 17.48 5.48
CA LEU A 44 -11.09 16.82 4.85
C LEU A 44 -10.59 15.53 4.16
N GLU A 45 -11.03 14.37 4.64
CA GLU A 45 -10.79 13.10 3.95
C GLU A 45 -12.03 12.72 3.12
N LEU A 46 -11.79 12.49 1.83
CA LEU A 46 -12.76 12.05 0.84
C LEU A 46 -12.49 10.58 0.49
N SER A 47 -13.54 9.76 0.45
CA SER A 47 -13.51 8.37 0.00
C SER A 47 -14.03 8.26 -1.43
N LEU A 48 -13.37 7.44 -2.24
CA LEU A 48 -13.72 7.24 -3.65
C LEU A 48 -14.00 5.77 -3.93
N GLU A 49 -15.17 5.48 -4.48
CA GLU A 49 -15.50 4.17 -5.04
C GLU A 49 -15.27 4.21 -6.55
N VAL A 50 -14.24 3.52 -7.01
CA VAL A 50 -13.85 3.50 -8.44
C VAL A 50 -14.53 2.36 -9.22
N GLY A 51 -15.07 1.36 -8.51
CA GLY A 51 -15.80 0.24 -9.12
C GLY A 51 -14.93 -0.78 -9.86
N ARG A 52 -13.59 -0.64 -9.82
CA ARG A 52 -12.63 -1.46 -10.56
C ARG A 52 -11.37 -1.75 -9.74
N SER A 53 -10.67 -2.83 -10.09
CA SER A 53 -9.34 -3.19 -9.59
C SER A 53 -8.26 -2.99 -10.65
N TYR A 54 -7.06 -2.60 -10.22
CA TYR A 54 -5.91 -2.35 -11.10
C TYR A 54 -4.73 -3.24 -10.70
N GLY A 55 -3.86 -3.56 -11.65
CA GLY A 55 -2.65 -4.35 -11.41
C GLY A 55 -1.66 -3.60 -10.52
N ASN A 56 -1.41 -2.33 -10.83
CA ASN A 56 -0.71 -1.40 -9.96
C ASN A 56 -1.55 -0.14 -9.68
N PRO A 57 -2.34 -0.11 -8.58
CA PRO A 57 -3.14 1.07 -8.22
C PRO A 57 -2.28 2.26 -7.76
N PHE A 58 -0.96 2.12 -7.65
CA PHE A 58 -0.05 3.22 -7.32
C PHE A 58 0.53 3.91 -8.55
N ASP A 59 0.39 3.34 -9.76
CA ASP A 59 0.92 3.93 -10.99
C ASP A 59 -0.12 4.84 -11.67
N PRO A 60 0.07 6.17 -11.68
CA PRO A 60 -0.83 7.08 -12.39
C PRO A 60 -0.86 6.87 -13.91
N CYS A 61 0.10 6.14 -14.49
CA CYS A 61 0.06 5.74 -15.90
C CYS A 61 -0.89 4.55 -16.15
N GLU A 62 -1.25 3.79 -15.12
CA GLU A 62 -2.25 2.73 -15.20
C GLU A 62 -3.64 3.27 -14.85
N VAL A 63 -3.73 4.03 -13.76
CA VAL A 63 -4.97 4.68 -13.31
C VAL A 63 -4.66 6.00 -12.63
N GLU A 64 -5.18 7.08 -13.20
CA GLU A 64 -5.11 8.41 -12.60
C GLU A 64 -6.45 8.74 -11.93
N VAL A 65 -6.43 8.86 -10.60
CA VAL A 65 -7.59 9.30 -9.81
C VAL A 65 -7.31 10.67 -9.20
N ASN A 66 -8.22 11.62 -9.44
CA ASN A 66 -8.15 12.99 -8.96
C ASN A 66 -9.52 13.45 -8.43
N VAL A 67 -9.52 14.49 -7.60
CA VAL A 67 -10.71 15.24 -7.19
C VAL A 67 -10.55 16.68 -7.65
N ARG A 68 -11.46 17.17 -8.48
CA ARG A 68 -11.55 18.58 -8.84
C ARG A 68 -12.35 19.30 -7.76
N VAL A 69 -11.73 20.26 -7.10
CA VAL A 69 -12.33 21.05 -6.03
C VAL A 69 -12.48 22.50 -6.50
N THR A 70 -13.69 23.05 -6.41
CA THR A 70 -13.99 24.45 -6.70
C THR A 70 -14.24 25.18 -5.38
N SER A 71 -13.44 26.21 -5.14
CA SER A 71 -13.54 27.09 -3.96
C SER A 71 -14.73 28.05 -4.04
N PRO A 72 -15.14 28.67 -2.90
CA PRO A 72 -16.21 29.66 -2.86
C PRO A 72 -15.97 30.83 -3.82
N GLY A 73 -14.72 31.30 -3.94
CA GLY A 73 -14.31 32.33 -4.90
C GLY A 73 -14.18 31.86 -6.36
N GLY A 74 -14.57 30.63 -6.68
CA GLY A 74 -14.60 30.10 -8.05
C GLY A 74 -13.28 29.52 -8.58
N ARG A 75 -12.20 29.55 -7.80
CA ARG A 75 -10.92 28.91 -8.18
C ARG A 75 -11.08 27.39 -8.17
N SER A 76 -10.70 26.74 -9.26
CA SER A 76 -10.62 25.29 -9.38
C SER A 76 -9.21 24.76 -9.07
N LEU A 77 -9.14 23.69 -8.30
CA LEU A 77 -7.94 22.97 -7.91
C LEU A 77 -8.09 21.48 -8.26
N VAL A 78 -6.97 20.82 -8.59
CA VAL A 78 -6.92 19.37 -8.77
C VAL A 78 -6.18 18.78 -7.58
N VAL A 79 -6.89 17.97 -6.79
CA VAL A 79 -6.34 17.23 -5.65
C VAL A 79 -6.09 15.79 -6.11
N PRO A 80 -4.83 15.33 -6.17
CA PRO A 80 -4.57 13.94 -6.52
C PRO A 80 -5.13 13.00 -5.44
N ALA A 81 -5.82 11.95 -5.86
CA ALA A 81 -6.18 10.85 -4.97
C ALA A 81 -5.04 9.82 -4.92
N PHE A 82 -5.07 8.99 -3.89
CA PHE A 82 -4.12 7.92 -3.63
C PHE A 82 -4.84 6.63 -3.24
N TYR A 83 -4.25 5.50 -3.60
CA TYR A 83 -4.65 4.19 -3.09
C TYR A 83 -3.93 3.90 -1.76
N GLY A 84 -4.63 3.31 -0.80
CA GLY A 84 -4.05 2.98 0.51
C GLY A 84 -4.75 1.83 1.20
N GLN A 85 -4.06 1.21 2.15
CA GLN A 85 -4.62 0.21 3.05
C GLN A 85 -4.79 0.85 4.43
N ASP A 86 -6.00 0.82 4.97
CA ASP A 86 -6.25 1.16 6.36
C ASP A 86 -5.92 -0.03 7.26
N TYR A 87 -5.52 0.26 8.49
CA TYR A 87 -5.24 -0.74 9.50
C TYR A 87 -6.02 -0.44 10.79
N GLU A 88 -6.39 -1.49 11.49
CA GLU A 88 -6.65 -1.45 12.92
C GLU A 88 -5.30 -1.42 13.65
N ARG A 89 -5.18 -0.57 14.66
CA ARG A 89 -4.02 -0.56 15.55
C ARG A 89 -4.47 -0.83 16.98
N GLN A 90 -3.73 -1.69 17.68
CA GLN A 90 -3.86 -1.89 19.12
C GLN A 90 -2.46 -1.92 19.75
N ASP A 91 -2.27 -1.23 20.87
CA ASP A 91 -1.00 -1.27 21.59
C ASP A 91 -1.07 -2.38 22.65
N ILE A 92 -0.39 -3.50 22.40
CA ILE A 92 -0.49 -4.73 23.18
C ILE A 92 0.68 -4.83 24.16
N GLN A 93 0.37 -5.02 25.45
CA GLN A 93 1.38 -5.29 26.47
C GLN A 93 1.73 -6.77 26.52
N GLN A 94 2.98 -7.12 26.23
CA GLN A 94 3.49 -8.48 26.29
C GLN A 94 4.94 -8.49 26.79
N GLY A 95 5.24 -9.33 27.79
CA GLY A 95 6.60 -9.46 28.33
C GLY A 95 7.19 -8.16 28.88
N GLY A 96 6.36 -7.30 29.48
CA GLY A 96 6.78 -6.00 30.02
C GLY A 96 7.07 -4.93 28.97
N ARG A 97 6.78 -5.19 27.68
CA ARG A 97 6.92 -4.24 26.58
C ARG A 97 5.56 -3.99 25.93
N ILE A 98 5.37 -2.78 25.42
CA ILE A 98 4.18 -2.43 24.63
C ILE A 98 4.59 -2.47 23.15
N THR A 99 3.85 -3.24 22.36
CA THR A 99 4.09 -3.41 20.92
C THR A 99 2.83 -3.01 20.16
N ALA A 100 3.00 -2.16 19.15
CA ALA A 100 1.91 -1.81 18.25
C ALA A 100 1.58 -3.03 17.37
N TRP A 101 0.36 -3.53 17.50
CA TRP A 101 -0.23 -4.55 16.67
C TRP A 101 -1.04 -3.87 15.56
N TYR A 102 -0.85 -4.33 14.32
CA TYR A 102 -1.55 -3.81 13.15
C TYR A 102 -2.26 -4.94 12.41
N TYR A 103 -3.48 -4.67 11.96
CA TYR A 103 -4.24 -5.60 11.13
C TYR A 103 -4.98 -4.86 10.01
N PRO A 104 -4.82 -5.24 8.74
CA PRO A 104 -5.45 -4.52 7.63
C PRO A 104 -6.98 -4.59 7.67
N ARG A 105 -7.64 -3.49 7.28
CA ARG A 105 -9.10 -3.36 7.15
C ARG A 105 -9.51 -3.30 5.68
N GLY A 106 -10.31 -4.26 5.21
CA GLY A 106 -10.71 -4.33 3.79
C GLY A 106 -9.54 -4.59 2.85
N ALA A 107 -9.75 -4.45 1.54
CA ALA A 107 -8.77 -4.77 0.49
C ALA A 107 -7.89 -3.57 0.05
N GLY A 108 -8.07 -2.42 0.70
CA GLY A 108 -7.54 -1.12 0.29
C GLY A 108 -8.61 -0.25 -0.37
N SER A 109 -8.40 1.06 -0.38
CA SER A 109 -9.37 2.03 -0.86
C SER A 109 -8.70 3.27 -1.47
N TRP A 110 -9.44 3.96 -2.33
CA TRP A 110 -9.04 5.24 -2.88
C TRP A 110 -9.49 6.38 -1.98
N LYS A 111 -8.56 7.30 -1.71
CA LYS A 111 -8.80 8.46 -0.84
C LYS A 111 -8.22 9.72 -1.48
N ALA A 112 -8.84 10.85 -1.18
CA ALA A 112 -8.23 12.17 -1.39
C ALA A 112 -8.28 12.94 -0.08
N ARG A 113 -7.22 13.68 0.23
CA ARG A 113 -7.16 14.52 1.42
C ARG A 113 -6.93 15.96 1.01
N PHE A 114 -7.70 16.86 1.59
CA PHE A 114 -7.69 18.28 1.25
C PHE A 114 -7.81 19.12 2.52
N ALA A 115 -7.18 20.29 2.55
CA ALA A 115 -7.34 21.26 3.62
C ALA A 115 -7.81 22.59 3.01
N PRO A 116 -9.08 23.00 3.21
CA PRO A 116 -9.63 24.19 2.60
C PRO A 116 -8.99 25.46 3.17
N THR A 117 -8.76 26.45 2.32
CA THR A 117 -8.05 27.69 2.68
C THR A 117 -8.95 28.94 2.64
N GLU A 118 -10.21 28.79 2.26
CA GLU A 118 -11.18 29.87 2.11
C GLU A 118 -12.49 29.46 2.79
N ILE A 119 -13.14 30.36 3.52
CA ILE A 119 -14.41 30.06 4.20
C ILE A 119 -15.53 30.09 3.16
N GLY A 120 -16.46 29.14 3.24
CA GLY A 120 -17.63 29.08 2.36
C GLY A 120 -17.90 27.68 1.80
N VAL A 121 -18.79 27.61 0.82
CA VAL A 121 -19.21 26.36 0.21
C VAL A 121 -18.27 25.96 -0.93
N TYR A 122 -17.76 24.74 -0.86
CA TYR A 122 -16.97 24.10 -1.90
C TYR A 122 -17.82 23.08 -2.67
N THR A 123 -17.44 22.86 -3.93
CA THR A 123 -17.94 21.74 -4.74
C THR A 123 -16.77 20.86 -5.14
N ALA A 124 -16.92 19.53 -5.04
CA ALA A 124 -15.92 18.55 -5.38
C ALA A 124 -16.48 17.48 -6.34
N THR A 125 -15.69 17.08 -7.34
CA THR A 125 -16.05 16.00 -8.28
C THR A 125 -14.85 15.08 -8.47
N ALA A 126 -15.04 13.77 -8.33
CA ALA A 126 -14.00 12.79 -8.63
C ALA A 126 -13.90 12.54 -10.13
N SER A 127 -12.68 12.30 -10.61
CA SER A 127 -12.38 11.86 -11.97
C SER A 127 -11.42 10.67 -11.93
N VAL A 128 -11.74 9.63 -12.68
CA VAL A 128 -10.86 8.47 -12.90
C VAL A 128 -10.55 8.41 -14.38
N ARG A 129 -9.26 8.33 -14.72
CA ARG A 129 -8.78 8.11 -16.07
C ARG A 129 -7.94 6.84 -16.10
N ASP A 130 -8.37 5.89 -16.92
CA ASP A 130 -7.67 4.64 -17.15
C ASP A 130 -7.74 4.25 -18.64
N ARG A 131 -7.34 3.02 -18.98
CA ARG A 131 -7.34 2.51 -20.36
C ARG A 131 -8.74 2.46 -21.00
N GLN A 132 -9.80 2.50 -20.21
CA GLN A 132 -11.19 2.50 -20.67
C GLN A 132 -11.74 3.92 -20.90
N GLY A 133 -10.95 4.96 -20.61
CA GLY A 133 -11.32 6.36 -20.79
C GLY A 133 -11.43 7.12 -19.47
N GLU A 134 -12.21 8.20 -19.48
CA GLU A 134 -12.43 9.06 -18.31
C GLU A 134 -13.87 8.90 -17.80
N SER A 135 -14.03 8.85 -16.49
CA SER A 135 -15.33 8.79 -15.82
C SER A 135 -15.33 9.73 -14.63
N THR A 136 -16.51 10.28 -14.29
CA THR A 136 -16.66 11.26 -13.21
C THR A 136 -17.79 10.90 -12.26
N SER A 137 -17.68 11.34 -11.01
CA SER A 137 -18.75 11.18 -10.02
C SER A 137 -19.81 12.27 -10.16
N ALA A 138 -20.94 12.09 -9.46
CA ALA A 138 -21.78 13.22 -9.11
C ALA A 138 -20.99 14.25 -8.27
N PRO A 139 -21.31 15.55 -8.36
CA PRO A 139 -20.71 16.56 -7.50
C PRO A 139 -21.12 16.35 -6.04
N LEU A 140 -20.19 16.62 -5.13
CA LEU A 140 -20.36 16.66 -3.69
C LEU A 140 -20.12 18.10 -3.21
N THR A 141 -20.88 18.56 -2.23
CA THR A 141 -20.66 19.86 -1.58
C THR A 141 -20.21 19.69 -0.14
N PHE A 142 -19.41 20.63 0.36
CA PHE A 142 -19.04 20.72 1.77
C PHE A 142 -18.78 22.19 2.16
N THR A 143 -18.88 22.49 3.44
CA THR A 143 -18.70 23.85 3.97
C THR A 143 -17.38 23.97 4.72
N CYS A 144 -16.56 24.96 4.35
CA CYS A 144 -15.41 25.38 5.13
C CYS A 144 -15.83 26.46 6.13
N ALA A 145 -15.60 26.21 7.42
CA ALA A 145 -15.86 27.15 8.51
C ALA A 145 -14.58 27.81 9.01
N ALA A 146 -14.71 28.90 9.76
CA ALA A 146 -13.57 29.49 10.47
C ALA A 146 -12.95 28.48 11.44
N SER A 147 -11.63 28.54 11.61
CA SER A 147 -10.90 27.70 12.57
C SER A 147 -9.75 28.50 13.19
N PRO A 148 -9.20 28.07 14.33
CA PRO A 148 -8.02 28.70 14.95
C PRO A 148 -6.69 28.24 14.33
N ARG A 149 -6.71 27.47 13.23
CA ARG A 149 -5.49 26.94 12.61
C ARG A 149 -4.72 28.08 11.91
N LYS A 150 -3.40 28.09 12.10
CA LYS A 150 -2.47 29.09 11.52
C LYS A 150 -2.22 28.90 10.01
N GLY A 151 -2.62 27.76 9.48
CA GLY A 151 -2.43 27.41 8.07
C GLY A 151 -1.03 26.87 7.77
N PHE A 152 -0.63 26.91 6.49
CA PHE A 152 0.58 26.25 6.01
C PHE A 152 1.84 27.06 6.31
N LEU A 153 2.97 26.38 6.49
CA LEU A 153 4.28 27.03 6.54
C LEU A 153 4.72 27.47 5.14
N ARG A 154 5.30 28.66 5.05
CA ARG A 154 5.92 29.22 3.84
C ARG A 154 7.14 30.07 4.20
N ALA A 155 7.93 30.44 3.19
CA ALA A 155 8.94 31.49 3.35
C ALA A 155 8.26 32.83 3.71
N GLY A 156 8.90 33.59 4.59
CA GLY A 156 8.41 34.87 5.09
C GLY A 156 8.14 35.88 3.97
N THR A 157 6.99 36.54 4.00
CA THR A 157 6.64 37.56 3.00
C THR A 157 7.41 38.86 3.20
N LYS A 158 7.76 39.18 4.46
CA LYS A 158 8.60 40.33 4.83
C LYS A 158 10.10 40.03 4.77
N ASP A 159 10.50 38.82 5.14
CA ASP A 159 11.88 38.35 5.10
C ASP A 159 11.90 36.85 4.74
N PRO A 160 12.28 36.48 3.51
CA PRO A 160 12.20 35.10 3.02
C PRO A 160 13.24 34.17 3.65
N ARG A 161 14.13 34.67 4.53
CA ARG A 161 15.07 33.85 5.31
C ARG A 161 14.40 33.13 6.47
N PHE A 162 13.22 33.59 6.90
CA PHE A 162 12.44 33.00 7.99
C PHE A 162 11.21 32.28 7.45
N LEU A 163 10.59 31.45 8.29
CA LEU A 163 9.32 30.80 8.00
C LEU A 163 8.18 31.58 8.65
N GLU A 164 7.02 31.59 7.99
CA GLU A 164 5.77 32.11 8.54
C GLU A 164 4.61 31.17 8.18
N PHE A 165 3.57 31.20 9.01
CA PHE A 165 2.29 30.60 8.72
C PHE A 165 1.53 31.43 7.70
N THR A 166 0.62 30.82 6.93
CA THR A 166 -0.18 31.57 5.94
C THR A 166 -1.08 32.63 6.55
N GLU A 167 -1.46 32.50 7.83
CA GLU A 167 -2.16 33.54 8.60
C GLU A 167 -1.23 34.65 9.13
N GLY A 168 0.09 34.51 8.97
CA GLY A 168 1.08 35.57 9.15
C GLY A 168 1.98 35.43 10.39
N GLU A 169 1.72 34.47 11.28
CA GLU A 169 2.58 34.29 12.46
C GLU A 169 3.96 33.72 12.06
N PRO A 170 5.07 34.23 12.63
CA PRO A 170 6.39 33.67 12.38
C PRO A 170 6.52 32.26 12.97
N PHE A 171 7.34 31.43 12.33
CA PHE A 171 7.65 30.09 12.79
C PHE A 171 9.16 29.89 12.95
N PHE A 172 9.57 29.54 14.18
CA PHE A 172 10.93 29.14 14.49
C PHE A 172 10.93 27.66 14.86
N ALA A 173 11.65 26.85 14.09
CA ALA A 173 11.78 25.42 14.33
C ALA A 173 12.72 25.17 15.51
N ILE A 174 12.17 24.60 16.59
CA ILE A 174 12.91 24.20 17.79
C ILE A 174 12.70 22.71 17.95
N GLY A 175 13.75 21.92 17.75
CA GLY A 175 13.55 20.49 17.57
C GLY A 175 14.81 19.66 17.45
N GLN A 176 14.59 18.38 17.19
CA GLN A 176 15.66 17.39 17.06
C GLN A 176 15.38 16.40 15.92
N ASN A 177 16.41 15.65 15.55
CA ASN A 177 16.31 14.58 14.59
C ASN A 177 15.83 13.28 15.26
N LEU A 178 14.70 12.75 14.82
CA LEU A 178 14.17 11.43 15.20
C LEU A 178 14.18 10.53 13.97
N ALA A 179 15.38 10.25 13.45
CA ALA A 179 15.53 9.67 12.12
C ALA A 179 14.88 8.29 11.98
N PHE A 180 15.17 7.35 12.88
CA PHE A 180 14.84 5.94 12.65
C PHE A 180 13.69 5.49 13.54
N ILE A 181 12.49 5.42 12.96
CA ILE A 181 11.29 4.91 13.63
C ILE A 181 10.93 3.56 13.02
N GLY A 182 10.76 2.52 13.83
CA GLY A 182 10.39 1.19 13.33
C GLY A 182 10.19 0.17 14.45
N ALA A 183 9.51 -0.92 14.15
CA ALA A 183 9.20 -1.97 15.13
C ALA A 183 10.46 -2.65 15.70
N THR A 184 11.55 -2.69 14.94
CA THR A 184 12.85 -3.26 15.33
C THR A 184 13.86 -2.20 15.78
N GLN A 185 13.46 -0.92 15.82
CA GLN A 185 14.33 0.20 16.18
C GLN A 185 14.20 0.57 17.66
N HIS A 186 15.18 1.31 18.18
CA HIS A 186 15.10 1.86 19.54
C HIS A 186 13.89 2.78 19.74
N VAL A 187 13.52 3.51 18.68
CA VAL A 187 12.32 4.34 18.63
C VAL A 187 11.24 3.58 17.87
N THR A 188 10.29 3.01 18.61
CA THR A 188 9.08 2.43 18.03
C THR A 188 8.05 3.52 17.72
N PRO A 189 7.00 3.25 16.93
CA PRO A 189 5.92 4.21 16.71
C PRO A 189 5.33 4.76 18.02
N ILE A 190 5.04 3.88 18.98
CA ILE A 190 4.55 4.25 20.32
C ILE A 190 5.52 5.21 21.02
N ARG A 191 6.82 4.90 20.97
CA ARG A 191 7.83 5.72 21.62
C ARG A 191 8.03 7.07 20.93
N ALA A 192 7.86 7.14 19.61
CA ALA A 192 7.88 8.40 18.87
C ALA A 192 6.77 9.34 19.34
N GLU A 193 5.55 8.84 19.53
CA GLU A 193 4.44 9.64 20.08
C GLU A 193 4.74 10.17 21.49
N GLN A 194 5.30 9.32 22.36
CA GLN A 194 5.74 9.73 23.70
C GLN A 194 6.84 10.80 23.64
N ILE A 195 7.76 10.70 22.68
CA ILE A 195 8.81 11.70 22.46
C ILE A 195 8.19 13.02 22.00
N PHE A 196 7.19 13.01 21.10
CA PHE A 196 6.48 14.22 20.68
C PHE A 196 5.84 14.95 21.88
N GLY A 197 5.14 14.22 22.74
CA GLY A 197 4.56 14.80 23.96
C GLY A 197 5.61 15.41 24.90
N LYS A 198 6.76 14.73 25.09
CA LYS A 198 7.87 15.25 25.90
C LYS A 198 8.52 16.49 25.29
N LEU A 199 8.72 16.50 23.97
CA LEU A 199 9.26 17.65 23.26
C LEU A 199 8.35 18.87 23.41
N ALA A 200 7.05 18.69 23.16
CA ALA A 200 6.06 19.75 23.31
C ALA A 200 6.02 20.30 24.75
N ALA A 201 6.05 19.42 25.76
CA ALA A 201 6.09 19.83 27.17
C ALA A 201 7.35 20.62 27.56
N ASN A 202 8.42 20.54 26.75
CA ASN A 202 9.67 21.30 26.94
C ASN A 202 9.82 22.44 25.91
N GLY A 203 8.75 22.84 25.22
CA GLY A 203 8.73 23.99 24.31
C GLY A 203 9.30 23.73 22.91
N ALA A 204 9.63 22.48 22.56
CA ALA A 204 10.00 22.12 21.20
C ALA A 204 8.75 21.92 20.33
N ASN A 205 8.86 22.27 19.05
CA ASN A 205 7.77 22.27 18.07
C ASN A 205 8.14 21.58 16.75
N PHE A 206 9.32 20.98 16.63
CA PHE A 206 9.80 20.45 15.35
C PHE A 206 10.52 19.11 15.49
N VAL A 207 10.34 18.21 14.52
CA VAL A 207 11.08 16.96 14.41
C VAL A 207 11.41 16.65 12.96
N ARG A 208 12.64 16.22 12.68
CA ARG A 208 13.00 15.59 11.39
C ARG A 208 12.91 14.08 11.48
N VAL A 209 12.12 13.44 10.62
CA VAL A 209 11.86 11.99 10.58
C VAL A 209 12.28 11.42 9.24
N TRP A 210 12.92 10.24 9.22
CA TRP A 210 13.23 9.57 7.96
C TRP A 210 12.13 8.60 7.59
N THR A 211 11.65 8.72 6.36
CA THR A 211 10.60 7.88 5.78
C THR A 211 11.15 7.13 4.56
N CYS A 212 12.44 6.80 4.60
CA CYS A 212 13.24 6.29 3.50
C CYS A 212 14.32 5.29 3.96
N CYS A 213 14.07 4.56 5.05
CA CYS A 213 15.03 3.71 5.75
C CYS A 213 15.06 2.23 5.30
N LEU A 214 14.84 1.96 4.00
CA LEU A 214 14.81 0.60 3.44
C LEU A 214 13.93 -0.36 4.27
N ASP A 215 14.44 -1.53 4.63
CA ASP A 215 13.71 -2.62 5.29
C ASP A 215 13.88 -2.67 6.80
N TRP A 216 14.71 -1.80 7.38
CA TRP A 216 15.02 -1.83 8.81
C TRP A 216 14.24 -0.79 9.62
N ALA A 217 13.65 0.24 8.99
CA ALA A 217 12.77 1.19 9.66
C ALA A 217 11.67 1.70 8.70
N LEU A 218 11.03 2.82 9.05
CA LEU A 218 9.98 3.45 8.26
C LEU A 218 10.50 3.88 6.88
N ALA A 219 9.84 3.39 5.83
CA ALA A 219 10.12 3.70 4.44
C ALA A 219 8.83 3.65 3.59
N ILE A 220 8.44 4.81 3.06
CA ILE A 220 7.26 4.90 2.18
C ILE A 220 7.47 4.04 0.92
N GLU A 221 8.67 4.09 0.34
CA GLU A 221 9.05 3.30 -0.83
C GLU A 221 10.39 2.61 -0.55
N ALA A 222 10.34 1.28 -0.47
CA ALA A 222 11.50 0.44 -0.20
C ALA A 222 11.26 -1.00 -0.64
N GLN A 223 12.33 -1.71 -0.97
CA GLN A 223 12.29 -3.15 -1.23
C GLN A 223 12.21 -3.93 0.10
N LYS A 224 11.03 -3.90 0.74
CA LYS A 224 10.73 -4.72 1.92
C LYS A 224 10.38 -6.14 1.51
N SER A 225 11.13 -7.10 2.05
CA SER A 225 11.13 -8.49 1.61
C SER A 225 11.10 -9.44 2.79
N ALA A 226 10.38 -10.55 2.65
CA ALA A 226 10.43 -11.65 3.60
C ALA A 226 11.71 -12.50 3.47
N TRP A 227 12.51 -12.32 2.43
CA TRP A 227 13.56 -13.28 2.06
C TRP A 227 14.97 -12.73 2.14
N ARG A 228 15.10 -11.41 2.19
CA ARG A 228 16.38 -10.71 2.13
C ARG A 228 16.35 -9.49 3.02
N ARG A 229 17.52 -9.18 3.58
CA ARG A 229 17.80 -7.89 4.22
C ARG A 229 18.73 -7.04 3.38
N SER A 230 18.62 -5.72 3.51
CA SER A 230 19.46 -4.77 2.75
C SER A 230 20.97 -5.00 2.95
N TRP A 231 21.39 -5.54 4.10
CA TRP A 231 22.79 -5.88 4.40
C TRP A 231 23.18 -7.33 4.04
N ALA A 232 22.26 -8.15 3.54
CA ALA A 232 22.54 -9.54 3.17
C ALA A 232 23.29 -9.61 1.83
N LYS A 233 24.44 -10.31 1.84
CA LYS A 233 25.23 -10.60 0.63
C LYS A 233 24.54 -11.62 -0.26
N GLU A 234 23.96 -12.65 0.34
CA GLU A 234 23.28 -13.73 -0.36
C GLU A 234 21.77 -13.48 -0.44
N SER A 235 21.16 -14.05 -1.47
CA SER A 235 19.73 -13.93 -1.74
C SER A 235 19.21 -15.26 -2.25
N PRO A 236 18.15 -15.83 -1.65
CA PRO A 236 17.50 -17.01 -2.19
C PRO A 236 16.65 -16.68 -3.43
N VAL A 237 16.48 -15.39 -3.76
CA VAL A 237 15.70 -14.93 -4.91
C VAL A 237 16.47 -15.18 -6.21
N VAL A 238 15.89 -15.99 -7.10
CA VAL A 238 16.46 -16.36 -8.41
C VAL A 238 15.40 -16.21 -9.51
N PRO A 239 15.78 -16.11 -10.80
CA PRO A 239 14.83 -16.24 -11.92
C PRO A 239 14.03 -17.55 -11.82
N LEU A 240 12.83 -17.59 -12.39
CA LEU A 240 12.09 -18.84 -12.55
C LEU A 240 12.95 -19.87 -13.30
N PRO A 241 12.86 -21.17 -12.95
CA PRO A 241 13.57 -22.22 -13.67
C PRO A 241 13.26 -22.16 -15.17
N GLY A 242 14.30 -22.13 -16.01
CA GLY A 242 14.18 -22.02 -17.47
C GLY A 242 14.12 -20.59 -18.01
N ALA A 243 14.17 -19.57 -17.16
CA ALA A 243 14.22 -18.15 -17.55
C ALA A 243 15.62 -17.53 -17.33
N ASP A 244 16.66 -18.36 -17.34
CA ASP A 244 18.04 -17.92 -17.11
C ASP A 244 18.48 -16.95 -18.21
N GLY A 245 19.05 -15.80 -17.79
CA GLY A 245 19.54 -14.76 -18.70
C GLY A 245 18.49 -13.76 -19.20
N ASP A 246 17.20 -13.95 -18.93
CA ASP A 246 16.19 -12.91 -19.20
C ASP A 246 16.17 -11.87 -18.05
N PRO A 247 16.55 -10.61 -18.29
CA PRO A 247 16.57 -9.58 -17.26
C PRO A 247 15.17 -9.22 -16.73
N ASN A 248 14.11 -9.54 -17.47
CA ASN A 248 12.72 -9.30 -17.11
C ASN A 248 12.01 -10.56 -16.58
N ALA A 249 12.75 -11.66 -16.41
CA ALA A 249 12.19 -12.89 -15.88
C ALA A 249 11.55 -12.65 -14.51
N ARG A 250 10.35 -13.22 -14.33
CA ARG A 250 9.77 -13.37 -13.00
C ARG A 250 10.73 -14.18 -12.12
N LYS A 251 10.73 -13.86 -10.84
CA LYS A 251 11.60 -14.44 -9.82
C LYS A 251 10.82 -15.31 -8.85
N CYS A 252 11.53 -16.25 -8.25
CA CYS A 252 11.05 -17.15 -7.22
C CYS A 252 12.14 -17.35 -6.15
N ILE A 253 11.86 -18.17 -5.15
CA ILE A 253 12.74 -18.44 -4.02
C ILE A 253 13.32 -19.83 -4.14
N ARG A 254 14.65 -19.97 -4.20
CA ARG A 254 15.33 -21.25 -4.27
C ARG A 254 15.82 -21.70 -2.89
N LEU A 255 15.45 -22.92 -2.53
CA LEU A 255 15.96 -23.69 -1.40
C LEU A 255 16.63 -24.95 -1.95
N HIS A 256 17.90 -25.20 -1.64
CA HIS A 256 18.62 -26.37 -2.11
C HIS A 256 19.54 -26.91 -1.02
N GLY A 257 19.84 -28.21 -1.06
CA GLY A 257 20.79 -28.84 -0.15
C GLY A 257 20.38 -30.25 0.29
N ASP A 258 20.98 -30.68 1.39
CA ASP A 258 20.74 -31.97 2.03
C ASP A 258 19.37 -32.02 2.76
N PRO A 259 18.89 -33.22 3.16
CA PRO A 259 17.66 -33.34 3.93
C PRO A 259 17.70 -32.46 5.19
N GLY A 260 16.67 -31.63 5.38
CA GLY A 260 16.58 -30.67 6.48
C GLY A 260 17.16 -29.29 6.17
N ALA A 261 17.78 -29.06 5.01
CA ALA A 261 18.10 -27.71 4.54
C ALA A 261 16.83 -26.84 4.59
N SER A 262 16.93 -25.62 5.12
CA SER A 262 15.77 -24.81 5.42
C SER A 262 15.96 -23.33 5.08
N LEU A 263 14.84 -22.66 4.83
CA LEU A 263 14.76 -21.23 4.58
C LEU A 263 13.60 -20.65 5.40
N THR A 264 13.80 -19.49 6.01
CA THR A 264 12.78 -18.80 6.79
C THR A 264 12.27 -17.58 6.03
N ALA A 265 10.94 -17.46 5.90
CA ALA A 265 10.31 -16.21 5.51
C ALA A 265 10.25 -15.30 6.75
N SER A 266 10.98 -14.19 6.70
CA SER A 266 11.09 -13.17 7.74
C SER A 266 10.70 -11.80 7.16
N PRO A 267 9.41 -11.44 7.16
CA PRO A 267 8.97 -10.07 6.83
C PRO A 267 9.66 -9.02 7.71
N SER A 268 9.80 -7.81 7.21
CA SER A 268 10.37 -6.66 7.95
C SER A 268 9.43 -6.16 9.07
N HIS A 269 8.14 -6.48 8.98
CA HIS A 269 7.14 -6.24 10.02
C HIS A 269 6.62 -7.53 10.63
N ALA A 270 6.24 -7.48 11.90
CA ALA A 270 5.48 -8.57 12.49
C ALA A 270 4.10 -8.66 11.81
N VAL A 271 3.76 -9.84 11.28
CA VAL A 271 2.47 -10.07 10.61
C VAL A 271 1.40 -10.28 11.68
N GLY A 272 0.44 -9.36 11.77
CA GLY A 272 -0.66 -9.46 12.73
C GLY A 272 -1.65 -10.58 12.39
N LEU A 273 -2.12 -11.29 13.41
CA LEU A 273 -3.23 -12.23 13.37
C LEU A 273 -4.34 -11.78 14.32
N ARG A 274 -5.59 -11.99 13.94
CA ARG A 274 -6.74 -11.97 14.84
C ARG A 274 -6.79 -13.30 15.59
N PRO A 275 -7.05 -13.32 16.91
CA PRO A 275 -7.25 -14.56 17.66
C PRO A 275 -8.45 -15.36 17.17
N LYS A 276 -8.45 -16.67 17.42
CA LYS A 276 -9.58 -17.57 17.10
C LYS A 276 -10.05 -17.47 15.64
N THR A 277 -9.16 -17.09 14.75
CA THR A 277 -9.48 -16.81 13.35
C THR A 277 -8.85 -17.87 12.49
N ARG A 278 -9.61 -18.38 11.51
CA ARG A 278 -9.12 -19.38 10.57
C ARG A 278 -8.36 -18.70 9.44
N TYR A 279 -7.14 -19.14 9.20
CA TYR A 279 -6.25 -18.64 8.16
C TYR A 279 -5.98 -19.71 7.12
N ALA A 280 -5.78 -19.29 5.88
CA ALA A 280 -5.29 -20.11 4.80
C ALA A 280 -3.89 -19.65 4.39
N PHE A 281 -2.94 -20.56 4.51
CA PHE A 281 -1.58 -20.43 4.01
C PHE A 281 -1.43 -21.21 2.72
N ALA A 282 -1.08 -20.54 1.64
CA ALA A 282 -1.02 -21.14 0.31
C ALA A 282 0.26 -20.72 -0.43
N GLY A 283 0.60 -21.48 -1.46
CA GLY A 283 1.75 -21.19 -2.31
C GLY A 283 1.84 -22.14 -3.49
N ARG A 284 2.87 -21.94 -4.31
CA ARG A 284 3.27 -22.90 -5.34
C ARG A 284 4.74 -23.26 -5.17
N PHE A 285 5.09 -24.48 -5.55
CA PHE A 285 6.46 -24.90 -5.57
C PHE A 285 6.77 -25.84 -6.73
N LYS A 286 7.97 -25.73 -7.29
CA LYS A 286 8.57 -26.73 -8.18
C LYS A 286 9.66 -27.45 -7.41
N ALA A 287 9.80 -28.75 -7.61
CA ALA A 287 10.81 -29.56 -6.94
C ALA A 287 11.65 -30.35 -7.95
N ASP A 288 12.91 -30.54 -7.61
CA ASP A 288 13.88 -31.37 -8.32
C ASP A 288 14.64 -32.23 -7.29
N GLY A 289 14.59 -33.55 -7.44
CA GLY A 289 15.21 -34.53 -6.52
C GLY A 289 14.56 -34.67 -5.13
N CYS A 290 13.82 -33.68 -4.63
CA CYS A 290 13.23 -33.70 -3.28
C CYS A 290 11.99 -34.62 -3.19
N ARG A 291 11.78 -35.26 -2.03
CA ARG A 291 10.59 -36.10 -1.76
C ARG A 291 9.37 -35.29 -1.32
N ALA A 292 9.57 -34.23 -0.54
CA ALA A 292 8.50 -33.36 -0.08
C ALA A 292 9.03 -31.97 0.33
N LEU A 293 8.14 -30.99 0.34
CA LEU A 293 8.32 -29.71 1.01
C LEU A 293 7.73 -29.78 2.41
N ARG A 294 8.52 -29.51 3.46
CA ARG A 294 7.98 -29.25 4.79
C ARG A 294 7.73 -27.75 4.95
N VAL A 295 6.50 -27.39 5.31
CA VAL A 295 6.07 -26.02 5.60
C VAL A 295 5.69 -25.92 7.06
N GLN A 296 6.38 -25.07 7.81
CA GLN A 296 6.08 -24.73 9.19
C GLN A 296 5.55 -23.30 9.27
N VAL A 297 4.42 -23.11 9.95
CA VAL A 297 3.82 -21.80 10.24
C VAL A 297 3.45 -21.75 11.72
N GLY A 298 4.28 -21.07 12.51
CA GLY A 298 4.17 -21.08 13.97
C GLY A 298 4.37 -22.50 14.52
N SER A 299 3.35 -22.99 15.25
CA SER A 299 3.31 -24.37 15.76
C SER A 299 2.80 -25.39 14.75
N ASN A 300 2.26 -24.96 13.61
CA ASN A 300 1.71 -25.84 12.58
C ASN A 300 2.82 -26.31 11.64
N SER A 301 2.79 -27.59 11.25
CA SER A 301 3.76 -28.17 10.32
C SER A 301 3.06 -29.15 9.39
N TRP A 302 3.33 -29.01 8.09
CA TRP A 302 2.79 -29.88 7.04
C TRP A 302 3.91 -30.37 6.13
N GLU A 303 3.89 -31.65 5.77
CA GLU A 303 4.68 -32.18 4.67
C GLU A 303 3.82 -32.27 3.41
N ILE A 304 4.34 -31.76 2.31
CA ILE A 304 3.66 -31.71 1.01
C ILE A 304 4.50 -32.55 0.04
N PRO A 305 4.09 -33.80 -0.26
CA PRO A 305 4.81 -34.69 -1.16
C PRO A 305 4.99 -34.09 -2.56
N THR A 306 6.10 -34.40 -3.21
CA THR A 306 6.32 -34.08 -4.62
C THR A 306 5.60 -35.09 -5.52
N GLN A 307 4.90 -34.61 -6.53
CA GLN A 307 4.27 -35.45 -7.56
C GLN A 307 5.21 -35.63 -8.78
N PRO A 308 5.32 -36.85 -9.37
CA PRO A 308 6.14 -37.07 -10.55
C PRO A 308 5.46 -36.65 -11.88
N GLY A 309 6.10 -35.75 -12.63
CA GLY A 309 6.06 -35.64 -14.10
C GLY A 309 5.12 -34.62 -14.77
N GLY A 310 5.70 -33.57 -15.38
CA GLY A 310 5.33 -33.02 -16.69
C GLY A 310 5.51 -31.50 -16.86
N ASP A 311 6.53 -31.07 -17.64
CA ASP A 311 6.98 -29.77 -18.24
C ASP A 311 6.56 -28.39 -17.68
N SER A 312 5.50 -28.31 -16.88
CA SER A 312 5.08 -27.11 -16.13
C SER A 312 5.21 -27.25 -14.61
N ASP A 313 5.55 -28.44 -14.07
CA ASP A 313 6.07 -28.89 -12.74
C ASP A 313 5.84 -28.07 -11.43
N TRP A 314 5.03 -27.02 -11.46
CA TRP A 314 4.66 -26.20 -10.31
C TRP A 314 3.41 -26.81 -9.66
N GLN A 315 3.58 -27.27 -8.42
CA GLN A 315 2.51 -27.81 -7.58
C GLN A 315 1.99 -26.71 -6.66
N THR A 316 0.68 -26.61 -6.50
CA THR A 316 0.06 -25.69 -5.54
C THR A 316 -0.17 -26.39 -4.22
N PHE A 317 -0.11 -25.63 -3.12
CA PHE A 317 -0.55 -26.11 -1.81
C PHE A 317 -1.40 -25.06 -1.12
N ARG A 318 -2.32 -25.54 -0.28
CA ARG A 318 -3.12 -24.75 0.64
C ARG A 318 -3.27 -25.52 1.95
N ARG A 319 -2.99 -24.86 3.06
CA ARG A 319 -3.13 -25.40 4.40
C ARG A 319 -3.84 -24.38 5.27
N GLU A 320 -4.76 -24.84 6.10
CA GLU A 320 -5.49 -23.97 7.00
C GLU A 320 -5.07 -24.23 8.45
N PHE A 321 -5.04 -23.17 9.24
CA PHE A 321 -4.82 -23.23 10.68
C PHE A 321 -5.73 -22.23 11.39
N VAL A 322 -5.90 -22.39 12.69
CA VAL A 322 -6.67 -21.46 13.52
C VAL A 322 -5.71 -20.84 14.52
N SER A 323 -5.70 -19.51 14.61
CA SER A 323 -4.90 -18.79 15.60
C SER A 323 -5.43 -19.04 17.02
N GLY A 324 -4.52 -19.16 17.99
CA GLY A 324 -4.88 -19.34 19.39
C GLY A 324 -5.55 -18.11 20.04
N ASP A 325 -6.05 -18.28 21.27
CA ASP A 325 -6.79 -17.26 22.04
C ASP A 325 -6.04 -15.94 22.23
N ASN A 326 -4.71 -16.02 22.37
CA ASN A 326 -3.83 -14.88 22.57
C ASN A 326 -2.80 -14.73 21.44
N GLU A 327 -2.96 -15.47 20.34
CA GLU A 327 -2.04 -15.43 19.21
C GLU A 327 -2.35 -14.22 18.34
N ARG A 328 -1.56 -13.15 18.54
CA ARG A 328 -1.71 -11.86 17.86
C ARG A 328 -0.75 -11.66 16.69
N TRP A 329 0.30 -12.47 16.58
CA TRP A 329 1.26 -12.37 15.49
C TRP A 329 1.56 -13.73 14.93
N LEU A 330 1.82 -13.78 13.63
CA LEU A 330 2.29 -14.97 12.95
C LEU A 330 3.62 -15.41 13.55
N GLY A 331 3.70 -16.67 13.96
CA GLY A 331 4.95 -17.29 14.36
C GLY A 331 5.95 -17.43 13.20
N ARG A 332 7.06 -18.11 13.46
CA ARG A 332 8.09 -18.37 12.43
C ARG A 332 7.48 -19.13 11.24
N VAL A 333 7.79 -18.68 10.02
CA VAL A 333 7.45 -19.37 8.78
C VAL A 333 8.71 -19.97 8.17
N THR A 334 8.81 -21.29 8.13
CA THR A 334 10.00 -22.00 7.65
C THR A 334 9.62 -23.06 6.61
N PHE A 335 10.45 -23.15 5.58
CA PHE A 335 10.40 -24.15 4.52
C PHE A 335 11.60 -25.06 4.68
N SER A 336 11.43 -26.38 4.60
CA SER A 336 12.55 -27.33 4.71
C SER A 336 12.43 -28.46 3.72
N LEU A 337 13.57 -28.95 3.24
CA LEU A 337 13.63 -30.09 2.33
C LEU A 337 13.39 -31.40 3.07
N VAL A 338 12.50 -32.24 2.54
CA VAL A 338 12.39 -33.65 2.91
C VAL A 338 13.03 -34.47 1.79
N GLY A 339 14.21 -35.02 2.05
CA GLY A 339 15.11 -35.54 1.01
C GLY A 339 16.05 -34.45 0.46
N ALA A 340 17.14 -34.84 -0.18
CA ALA A 340 18.07 -33.91 -0.82
C ALA A 340 17.48 -33.39 -2.15
N GLY A 341 17.88 -32.19 -2.57
CA GLY A 341 17.53 -31.65 -3.88
C GLY A 341 17.30 -30.14 -3.86
N THR A 342 16.44 -29.67 -4.76
CA THR A 342 16.07 -28.25 -4.88
C THR A 342 14.56 -28.06 -4.90
N ILE A 343 14.10 -27.00 -4.25
CA ILE A 343 12.73 -26.47 -4.32
C ILE A 343 12.78 -25.00 -4.73
N TRP A 344 11.91 -24.62 -5.66
CA TRP A 344 11.60 -23.23 -6.00
C TRP A 344 10.20 -22.90 -5.48
N LEU A 345 10.05 -21.84 -4.67
CA LEU A 345 8.79 -21.37 -4.11
C LEU A 345 8.34 -20.06 -4.78
N ASP A 346 7.06 -19.95 -5.09
CA ASP A 346 6.44 -18.74 -5.65
C ASP A 346 4.99 -18.58 -5.12
N ALA A 347 4.44 -17.38 -5.28
CA ALA A 347 3.05 -17.05 -4.99
C ALA A 347 2.58 -17.45 -3.58
N LEU A 348 3.46 -17.29 -2.58
CA LEU A 348 3.07 -17.46 -1.17
C LEU A 348 2.00 -16.44 -0.79
N SER A 349 1.01 -16.90 -0.04
CA SER A 349 -0.13 -16.10 0.40
C SER A 349 -0.59 -16.53 1.79
N LEU A 350 -0.92 -15.55 2.63
CA LEU A 350 -1.59 -15.74 3.91
C LEU A 350 -2.80 -14.82 3.98
N LYS A 351 -3.99 -15.40 4.08
CA LYS A 351 -5.26 -14.67 4.23
C LYS A 351 -6.13 -15.33 5.28
N GLU A 352 -7.12 -14.63 5.80
CA GLU A 352 -8.24 -15.30 6.47
C GLU A 352 -8.87 -16.30 5.51
N ALA A 353 -9.32 -17.45 6.02
CA ALA A 353 -9.81 -18.55 5.18
C ALA A 353 -11.05 -18.16 4.36
N GLN A 354 -11.86 -17.22 4.86
CA GLN A 354 -13.02 -16.64 4.19
C GLN A 354 -12.67 -15.59 3.13
N GLY A 355 -11.38 -15.27 2.95
CA GLY A 355 -10.91 -14.19 2.10
C GLY A 355 -10.58 -12.93 2.91
N GLY A 356 -10.05 -11.92 2.22
CA GLY A 356 -9.59 -10.68 2.85
C GLY A 356 -8.24 -10.21 2.32
N PRO A 357 -7.62 -9.23 2.99
CA PRO A 357 -6.32 -8.69 2.61
C PRO A 357 -5.20 -9.74 2.71
N GLU A 358 -4.19 -9.59 1.87
CA GLU A 358 -2.96 -10.38 1.91
C GLU A 358 -2.09 -9.96 3.10
N LEU A 359 -1.84 -10.88 4.03
CA LEU A 359 -1.10 -10.61 5.27
C LEU A 359 0.41 -10.85 5.10
N LEU A 360 0.81 -11.75 4.19
CA LEU A 360 2.21 -12.06 3.91
C LEU A 360 2.66 -11.46 2.58
N TRP A 361 2.20 -10.25 2.29
CA TRP A 361 2.52 -9.58 1.03
C TRP A 361 4.03 -9.52 0.82
N GLU A 362 4.85 -9.25 1.85
CA GLU A 362 6.31 -9.18 1.76
C GLU A 362 7.01 -10.41 1.13
N ALA A 363 6.35 -11.57 1.06
CA ALA A 363 6.88 -12.75 0.39
C ALA A 363 6.88 -12.67 -1.14
N ASP A 364 6.08 -11.79 -1.76
CA ASP A 364 6.14 -11.56 -3.19
C ASP A 364 7.39 -10.74 -3.58
N VAL A 365 8.31 -11.39 -4.30
CA VAL A 365 9.58 -10.82 -4.76
C VAL A 365 9.48 -10.10 -6.11
N ASN A 366 8.32 -10.13 -6.75
CA ASN A 366 8.11 -9.55 -8.08
C ASN A 366 7.42 -8.17 -8.03
N ARG A 367 7.15 -7.65 -6.82
CA ARG A 367 6.70 -6.26 -6.68
C ARG A 367 7.67 -5.28 -7.34
N PRO A 368 7.16 -4.20 -7.93
CA PRO A 368 8.00 -3.11 -8.41
C PRO A 368 8.93 -2.60 -7.30
N ILE A 369 10.21 -2.36 -7.64
CA ILE A 369 11.20 -1.82 -6.70
C ILE A 369 10.89 -0.34 -6.39
N ARG A 370 10.38 0.39 -7.38
CA ARG A 370 9.85 1.76 -7.27
C ARG A 370 8.41 1.78 -7.77
N GLY A 371 7.60 2.72 -7.29
CA GLY A 371 6.18 2.83 -7.59
C GLY A 371 5.31 1.84 -6.81
N TYR A 372 5.84 1.22 -5.76
CA TYR A 372 5.07 0.49 -4.75
C TYR A 372 5.27 1.15 -3.39
N TYR A 373 4.22 1.72 -2.84
CA TYR A 373 4.29 2.43 -1.56
C TYR A 373 3.82 1.52 -0.43
N ASN A 374 4.68 1.28 0.55
CA ASN A 374 4.45 0.32 1.62
C ASN A 374 3.19 0.71 2.41
N PRO A 375 2.10 -0.08 2.36
CA PRO A 375 0.84 0.36 2.94
C PRO A 375 0.88 0.50 4.47
N LEU A 376 1.61 -0.39 5.16
CA LEU A 376 1.74 -0.35 6.62
C LEU A 376 2.60 0.84 7.06
N ASP A 377 3.71 1.11 6.40
CA ASP A 377 4.57 2.26 6.71
C ASP A 377 3.85 3.58 6.45
N CYS A 378 3.10 3.67 5.35
CA CYS A 378 2.32 4.86 5.08
C CYS A 378 1.23 5.05 6.14
N PHE A 379 0.61 3.97 6.65
CA PHE A 379 -0.33 4.04 7.77
C PHE A 379 0.38 4.44 9.08
N MET A 380 1.56 3.92 9.36
CA MET A 380 2.37 4.34 10.52
C MET A 380 2.71 5.84 10.44
N LEU A 381 3.03 6.35 9.26
CA LEU A 381 3.28 7.78 9.05
C LEU A 381 2.01 8.62 9.25
N ASP A 382 0.84 8.15 8.79
CA ASP A 382 -0.44 8.81 9.11
C ASP A 382 -0.61 8.96 10.64
N GLN A 383 -0.32 7.90 11.40
CA GLN A 383 -0.42 7.92 12.87
C GLN A 383 0.61 8.84 13.53
N LEU A 384 1.85 8.84 13.05
CA LEU A 384 2.89 9.74 13.55
C LEU A 384 2.52 11.21 13.28
N LEU A 385 1.96 11.50 12.11
CA LEU A 385 1.51 12.84 11.76
C LEU A 385 0.35 13.31 12.65
N GLU A 386 -0.67 12.46 12.83
CA GLU A 386 -1.78 12.77 13.73
C GLU A 386 -1.32 12.98 15.18
N ALA A 387 -0.32 12.22 15.63
CA ALA A 387 0.29 12.41 16.95
C ALA A 387 1.08 13.71 17.04
N ALA A 388 1.84 14.05 16.01
CA ALA A 388 2.59 15.31 15.94
C ALA A 388 1.63 16.51 15.97
N GLU A 389 0.55 16.47 15.19
CA GLU A 389 -0.50 17.49 15.19
C GLU A 389 -1.15 17.69 16.57
N ARG A 390 -1.45 16.60 17.29
CA ARG A 390 -2.00 16.67 18.66
C ARG A 390 -1.05 17.37 19.64
N HIS A 391 0.25 17.30 19.41
CA HIS A 391 1.28 17.88 20.27
C HIS A 391 1.84 19.21 19.73
N GLY A 392 1.33 19.73 18.61
CA GLY A 392 1.87 20.94 18.00
C GLY A 392 3.30 20.77 17.46
N ILE A 393 3.68 19.55 17.10
CA ILE A 393 4.96 19.21 16.49
C ILE A 393 4.82 19.22 14.96
N TYR A 394 5.72 19.94 14.30
CA TYR A 394 5.86 20.01 12.85
C TYR A 394 6.94 19.03 12.39
N LEU A 395 6.68 18.30 11.31
CA LEU A 395 7.51 17.21 10.83
C LEU A 395 8.22 17.59 9.53
N MET A 396 9.55 17.50 9.51
CA MET A 396 10.29 17.44 8.26
C MET A 396 10.52 15.98 7.87
N LEU A 397 9.92 15.55 6.76
CA LEU A 397 10.04 14.18 6.26
C LEU A 397 11.23 14.05 5.31
N CYS A 398 12.22 13.24 5.67
CA CYS A 398 13.25 12.82 4.72
C CYS A 398 12.67 11.71 3.84
N ALA A 399 12.30 12.09 2.62
CA ALA A 399 11.72 11.23 1.62
C ALA A 399 12.75 10.79 0.56
N ILE A 400 12.35 9.88 -0.32
CA ILE A 400 13.18 9.25 -1.37
C ILE A 400 14.31 8.39 -0.77
N THR A 401 14.20 7.08 -0.96
CA THR A 401 15.20 6.12 -0.49
C THR A 401 16.44 6.18 -1.37
N ARG A 402 17.51 6.81 -0.87
CA ARG A 402 18.78 7.02 -1.58
C ARG A 402 19.22 5.77 -2.36
N ASP A 403 19.25 4.62 -1.72
CA ASP A 403 19.79 3.39 -2.30
C ASP A 403 18.93 2.82 -3.44
N LEU A 404 17.66 3.25 -3.56
CA LEU A 404 16.83 2.94 -4.73
C LEU A 404 17.13 3.84 -5.93
N TYR A 405 17.67 5.04 -5.73
CA TYR A 405 17.77 6.07 -6.78
C TYR A 405 19.21 6.41 -7.20
N MET A 406 20.14 6.45 -6.24
CA MET A 406 21.47 7.06 -6.41
C MET A 406 22.25 6.53 -7.61
N ASN A 407 22.23 5.21 -7.85
CA ASN A 407 22.93 4.62 -9.00
C ASN A 407 22.34 5.09 -10.34
N ALA A 408 21.01 5.17 -10.43
CA ALA A 408 20.33 5.62 -11.65
C ALA A 408 20.47 7.13 -11.89
N LEU A 409 20.77 7.90 -10.84
CA LEU A 409 20.97 9.35 -10.91
C LEU A 409 22.44 9.75 -11.21
N SER A 410 23.34 8.78 -11.38
CA SER A 410 24.78 9.05 -11.57
C SER A 410 25.14 9.61 -12.95
N LYS A 411 24.31 9.38 -13.97
CA LYS A 411 24.53 9.86 -15.35
C LYS A 411 23.34 10.68 -15.81
N VAL A 412 23.46 12.01 -15.73
CA VAL A 412 22.43 12.93 -16.19
C VAL A 412 22.03 12.60 -17.64
N ASP A 413 20.72 12.64 -17.91
CA ASP A 413 20.10 12.36 -19.21
C ASP A 413 20.26 10.93 -19.77
N SER A 414 20.73 9.96 -18.99
CA SER A 414 20.61 8.56 -19.39
C SER A 414 19.13 8.10 -19.36
N PRO A 415 18.77 7.01 -20.07
CA PRO A 415 17.44 6.40 -19.93
C PRO A 415 17.09 6.07 -18.48
N GLU A 416 18.06 5.56 -17.71
CA GLU A 416 17.90 5.22 -16.28
C GLU A 416 17.67 6.47 -15.42
N TYR A 417 18.37 7.57 -15.72
CA TYR A 417 18.16 8.86 -15.05
C TYR A 417 16.75 9.38 -15.30
N ARG A 418 16.31 9.41 -16.57
CA ARG A 418 14.95 9.87 -16.92
C ARG A 418 13.87 9.01 -16.24
N LEU A 419 14.06 7.70 -16.21
CA LEU A 419 13.15 6.78 -15.51
C LEU A 419 13.15 7.06 -14.00
N ALA A 420 14.31 7.25 -13.38
CA ALA A 420 14.42 7.58 -11.96
C ALA A 420 13.74 8.92 -11.62
N ILE A 421 13.87 9.94 -12.47
CA ILE A 421 13.15 11.21 -12.30
C ILE A 421 11.63 11.01 -12.45
N ALA A 422 11.18 10.20 -13.42
CA ALA A 422 9.76 9.90 -13.59
C ALA A 422 9.19 9.16 -12.36
N ASP A 423 9.90 8.16 -11.84
CA ASP A 423 9.53 7.43 -10.62
C ASP A 423 9.47 8.36 -9.40
N ALA A 424 10.47 9.23 -9.22
CA ALA A 424 10.50 10.20 -8.14
C ALA A 424 9.32 11.19 -8.20
N LYS A 425 8.89 11.59 -9.42
CA LYS A 425 7.68 12.41 -9.60
C LYS A 425 6.41 11.65 -9.22
N LYS A 426 6.29 10.36 -9.57
CA LYS A 426 5.16 9.51 -9.16
C LYS A 426 5.12 9.37 -7.63
N PHE A 427 6.28 9.15 -7.00
CA PHE A 427 6.42 9.11 -5.55
C PHE A 427 5.98 10.43 -4.91
N LEU A 428 6.45 11.57 -5.40
CA LEU A 428 6.06 12.88 -4.87
C LEU A 428 4.57 13.16 -5.06
N ARG A 429 3.98 12.79 -6.21
CA ARG A 429 2.52 12.87 -6.42
C ARG A 429 1.77 12.09 -5.34
N TYR A 430 2.20 10.86 -5.03
CA TYR A 430 1.59 10.04 -3.98
C TYR A 430 1.75 10.67 -2.59
N ALA A 431 2.96 11.12 -2.25
CA ALA A 431 3.25 11.75 -0.96
C ALA A 431 2.41 13.03 -0.76
N VAL A 432 2.32 13.88 -1.78
CA VAL A 432 1.48 15.09 -1.75
C VAL A 432 0.00 14.73 -1.65
N ALA A 433 -0.48 13.72 -2.39
CA ALA A 433 -1.86 13.25 -2.31
C ALA A 433 -2.25 12.79 -0.89
N ARG A 434 -1.32 12.12 -0.18
CA ARG A 434 -1.58 11.52 1.13
C ARG A 434 -1.33 12.45 2.32
N TRP A 435 -0.30 13.30 2.26
CA TRP A 435 0.14 14.14 3.39
C TRP A 435 0.17 15.64 3.09
N GLY A 436 0.05 16.06 1.83
CA GLY A 436 0.13 17.48 1.43
C GLY A 436 -1.02 18.36 1.95
N TYR A 437 -2.08 17.76 2.50
CA TYR A 437 -3.14 18.50 3.21
C TYR A 437 -2.65 19.03 4.56
N SER A 438 -1.66 18.39 5.19
CA SER A 438 -1.30 18.71 6.56
C SER A 438 -0.53 20.00 6.62
N THR A 439 -0.93 20.87 7.53
CA THR A 439 -0.21 22.09 7.86
C THR A 439 1.03 21.83 8.73
N SER A 440 1.25 20.58 9.12
CA SER A 440 2.33 20.15 10.02
C SER A 440 3.45 19.39 9.31
N VAL A 441 3.51 19.39 7.97
CA VAL A 441 4.52 18.68 7.14
C VAL A 441 5.15 19.60 6.11
#